data_AF-A0A434CJQ2-F1
#
_entry.id   AF-A0A434CJQ2-F1
#
_cell.length_a   1.000
_cell.length_b   1.000
_cell.length_c   1.000
_cell.angle_alpha   90.00
_cell.angle_beta   90.00
_cell.angle_gamma   90.00
#
_symmetry.space_group_name_H-M   'P 1'
#
loop_
_entity.id
_entity.type
_entity.pdbx_description
1 polymer ?
#
loop_
_entity_poly.entity_id
_entity_poly.type
_entity_poly.pdbx_seq_one_letter_code
_entity_poly.pdbx_strand_id
1 'polypeptide(L)'
;SDSGSRLWDALSSGVPASELVGAATGIGALDAAAIDGFVSQLLEFGLLAAVTDGVARPAPSELLAQLAAAREPLKVDIHDDLADLIVVDPIHEVEEPLGWPAVKQAN
;
A
#
# COMPACT_ATOMS: atom_id res chain seq x y z
N SER A 1 -6.13 -9.78 1.26
CA SER A 1 -6.26 -11.09 0.59
C SER A 1 -4.87 -11.55 0.17
N ASP A 2 -4.64 -12.84 -0.05
CA ASP A 2 -3.30 -13.37 -0.42
C ASP A 2 -2.78 -12.76 -1.73
N SER A 3 -3.68 -12.58 -2.70
CA SER A 3 -3.39 -12.02 -4.02
C SER A 3 -3.04 -10.53 -3.91
N GLY A 4 -3.72 -9.79 -3.03
CA GLY A 4 -3.40 -8.40 -2.72
C GLY A 4 -2.02 -8.24 -2.07
N SER A 5 -1.67 -9.10 -1.11
CA SER A 5 -0.34 -9.07 -0.47
C SER A 5 0.78 -9.33 -1.47
N ARG A 6 0.60 -10.29 -2.39
CA ARG A 6 1.59 -10.60 -3.42
C ARG A 6 1.77 -9.47 -4.43
N LEU A 7 0.68 -8.81 -4.83
CA LEU A 7 0.74 -7.62 -5.70
C LEU A 7 1.45 -6.47 -5.00
N TRP A 8 1.14 -6.23 -3.73
CA TRP A 8 1.84 -5.23 -2.91
C TRP A 8 3.35 -5.49 -2.83
N ASP A 9 3.75 -6.73 -2.52
CA ASP A 9 5.17 -7.09 -2.42
C ASP A 9 5.91 -6.88 -3.75
N ALA A 10 5.26 -7.21 -4.87
CA ALA A 10 5.84 -7.01 -6.20
C ALA A 10 6.01 -5.52 -6.54
N LEU A 11 4.95 -4.72 -6.34
CA LEU A 11 4.95 -3.28 -6.63
C LEU A 11 5.97 -2.53 -5.77
N SER A 12 5.99 -2.81 -4.46
CA SER A 12 6.95 -2.22 -3.52
C SER A 12 8.40 -2.66 -3.76
N SER A 13 8.60 -3.81 -4.42
CA SER A 13 9.92 -4.28 -4.86
C SER A 13 10.38 -3.71 -6.22
N GLY A 14 9.59 -2.83 -6.84
CA GLY A 14 9.92 -2.16 -8.10
C GLY A 14 9.53 -2.94 -9.36
N VAL A 15 8.64 -3.93 -9.25
CA VAL A 15 8.02 -4.57 -10.42
C VAL A 15 6.95 -3.61 -10.98
N PRO A 16 6.99 -3.25 -12.28
CA PRO A 16 6.03 -2.31 -12.83
C PRO A 16 4.64 -2.95 -12.97
N ALA A 17 3.60 -2.17 -12.72
CA ALA A 17 2.21 -2.65 -12.81
C ALA A 17 1.87 -3.26 -14.19
N SER A 18 2.48 -2.75 -15.27
CA SER A 18 2.28 -3.26 -16.63
C SER A 18 2.69 -4.73 -16.82
N GLU A 19 3.73 -5.19 -16.11
CA GLU A 19 4.14 -6.60 -16.13
C GLU A 19 3.10 -7.50 -15.43
N LEU A 20 2.45 -6.97 -14.40
CA LEU A 20 1.47 -7.70 -13.57
C LEU A 20 0.11 -7.79 -14.28
N VAL A 21 -0.32 -6.71 -14.94
CA VAL A 21 -1.54 -6.67 -15.75
C VAL A 21 -1.50 -7.68 -16.89
N GLY A 22 -0.35 -7.81 -17.58
CA GLY A 22 -0.18 -8.75 -18.69
C GLY A 22 -0.32 -10.23 -18.29
N ALA A 23 -0.11 -10.56 -17.01
CA ALA A 23 -0.24 -11.93 -16.51
C ALA A 23 -1.62 -12.28 -15.96
N ALA A 24 -2.44 -11.28 -15.63
CA ALA A 24 -3.79 -11.50 -15.09
C ALA A 24 -4.82 -11.90 -16.16
N THR A 25 -4.44 -11.93 -17.44
CA THR A 25 -5.33 -12.44 -18.50
C THR A 25 -5.42 -13.97 -18.41
N GLY A 26 -6.38 -14.48 -17.63
CA GLY A 26 -6.58 -15.91 -17.37
C GLY A 26 -7.96 -16.26 -16.79
N ILE A 27 -8.16 -17.54 -16.44
CA ILE A 27 -9.43 -18.12 -15.93
C ILE A 27 -9.74 -17.69 -14.47
N GLY A 28 -8.81 -16.96 -13.84
CA GLY A 28 -8.92 -16.51 -12.44
C GLY A 28 -9.92 -15.37 -12.21
N ALA A 29 -10.00 -14.93 -10.95
CA ALA A 29 -10.87 -13.83 -10.51
C ALA A 29 -10.25 -12.44 -10.72
N LEU A 30 -9.00 -12.37 -11.17
CA LEU A 30 -8.28 -11.13 -11.43
C LEU A 30 -8.26 -10.86 -12.93
N ASP A 31 -8.66 -9.65 -13.31
CA ASP A 31 -8.47 -9.12 -14.65
C ASP A 31 -7.59 -7.86 -14.61
N ALA A 32 -7.28 -7.33 -15.80
CA ALA A 32 -6.49 -6.10 -15.93
C ALA A 32 -7.12 -4.93 -15.16
N ALA A 33 -8.44 -4.78 -15.24
CA ALA A 33 -9.17 -3.69 -14.59
C ALA A 33 -9.11 -3.77 -13.06
N ALA A 34 -9.17 -4.97 -12.49
CA ALA A 34 -9.04 -5.20 -11.06
C ALA A 34 -7.64 -4.79 -10.55
N ILE A 35 -6.58 -5.13 -11.30
CA ILE A 35 -5.21 -4.75 -10.96
C ILE A 35 -5.04 -3.24 -11.07
N ASP A 36 -5.47 -2.62 -12.17
CA ASP A 36 -5.37 -1.16 -12.37
C ASP A 36 -6.14 -0.39 -11.28
N GLY A 37 -7.33 -0.87 -10.93
CA GLY A 37 -8.14 -0.29 -9.85
C GLY A 37 -7.44 -0.39 -8.49
N PHE A 38 -6.86 -1.54 -8.17
CA PHE A 38 -6.10 -1.73 -6.94
C PHE A 38 -4.86 -0.83 -6.88
N VAL A 39 -4.08 -0.74 -7.95
CA VAL A 39 -2.91 0.16 -8.02
C VAL A 39 -3.33 1.61 -7.86
N SER A 40 -4.42 2.03 -8.51
CA SER A 40 -4.97 3.39 -8.38
C SER A 40 -5.36 3.72 -6.94
N GLN A 41 -6.01 2.79 -6.24
CA GLN A 41 -6.39 2.94 -4.84
C GLN A 41 -5.16 3.08 -3.92
N LEU A 42 -4.10 2.30 -4.16
CA LEU A 42 -2.86 2.42 -3.39
C LEU A 42 -2.15 3.77 -3.61
N LEU A 43 -2.20 4.31 -4.83
CA LEU A 43 -1.68 5.65 -5.12
C LEU A 43 -2.52 6.74 -4.47
N GLU A 44 -3.85 6.63 -4.52
CA GLU A 44 -4.79 7.58 -3.90
C GLU A 44 -4.61 7.65 -2.39
N PHE A 45 -4.41 6.50 -1.72
CA PHE A 45 -4.13 6.43 -0.29
C PHE A 45 -2.69 6.80 0.08
N GLY A 46 -1.84 7.15 -0.90
CA GLY A 46 -0.44 7.50 -0.65
C GLY A 46 0.42 6.33 -0.16
N LEU A 47 -0.03 5.09 -0.35
CA LEU A 47 0.71 3.87 0.01
C LEU A 47 1.79 3.53 -1.03
N LEU A 48 1.62 3.98 -2.28
CA LEU A 48 2.61 3.92 -3.34
C LEU A 48 2.87 5.30 -3.93
N ALA A 49 4.04 5.47 -4.54
CA ALA A 49 4.38 6.65 -5.32
C ALA A 49 4.81 6.23 -6.73
N ALA A 50 4.33 6.96 -7.75
CA ALA A 50 4.77 6.73 -9.12
C ALA A 50 6.23 7.17 -9.30
N VAL A 51 7.04 6.32 -9.93
CA VAL A 51 8.45 6.60 -10.22
C VAL A 51 8.64 6.57 -11.73
N THR A 52 9.18 7.66 -12.29
CA THR A 52 9.47 7.77 -13.73
C THR A 52 10.88 7.34 -14.11
N ASP A 53 11.85 7.44 -13.18
CA ASP A 53 13.28 7.23 -13.44
C ASP A 53 13.86 6.00 -12.70
N GLY A 54 13.04 4.96 -12.55
CA GLY A 54 13.41 3.72 -11.87
C GLY A 54 13.87 2.62 -12.81
N VAL A 55 14.82 1.79 -12.37
CA VAL A 55 15.13 0.53 -13.06
C VAL A 55 13.99 -0.46 -12.80
N ALA A 56 13.15 -0.68 -13.80
CA ALA A 56 12.08 -1.67 -13.72
C ALA A 56 12.64 -3.07 -13.44
N ARG A 57 12.10 -3.75 -12.42
CA ARG A 57 12.43 -5.14 -12.14
C ARG A 57 11.44 -6.04 -12.89
N PRO A 58 11.90 -7.09 -13.59
CA PRO A 58 10.99 -8.04 -14.22
C PRO A 58 10.18 -8.78 -13.14
N ALA A 59 8.93 -9.11 -13.47
CA ALA A 59 8.11 -9.90 -12.57
C ALA A 59 8.60 -11.37 -12.51
N PRO A 60 8.72 -11.98 -11.32
CA PRO A 60 9.01 -13.41 -11.22
C PRO A 60 7.91 -14.26 -11.88
N SER A 61 8.28 -15.25 -12.69
CA SER A 61 7.30 -16.10 -13.39
C SER A 61 6.33 -16.84 -12.46
N GLU A 62 6.82 -17.23 -11.28
CA GLU A 62 6.01 -17.88 -10.24
C GLU A 62 4.92 -16.94 -9.70
N LEU A 63 5.24 -15.66 -9.53
CA LEU A 63 4.25 -14.65 -9.14
C LEU A 63 3.16 -14.53 -10.21
N LEU A 64 3.54 -14.46 -11.49
CA LEU A 64 2.60 -14.33 -12.59
C LEU A 64 1.65 -15.54 -12.67
N ALA A 65 2.17 -16.75 -12.49
CA ALA A 65 1.36 -17.97 -12.44
C ALA A 65 0.38 -17.96 -11.27
N GLN A 66 0.81 -17.48 -10.10
CA GLN A 66 -0.02 -17.36 -8.91
C GLN A 66 -1.14 -16.32 -9.08
N LEU A 67 -0.85 -15.17 -9.71
CA LEU A 67 -1.86 -14.15 -10.01
C LEU A 67 -2.88 -14.65 -11.04
N ALA A 68 -2.44 -15.38 -12.07
CA ALA A 68 -3.34 -15.99 -13.05
C ALA A 68 -4.27 -17.06 -12.44
N ALA A 69 -3.82 -17.73 -11.36
CA ALA A 69 -4.58 -18.75 -10.63
C ALA A 69 -5.41 -18.19 -9.47
N ALA A 70 -5.31 -16.89 -9.18
CA ALA A 70 -6.01 -16.26 -8.07
C ALA A 70 -7.54 -16.40 -8.22
N ARG A 71 -8.22 -16.72 -7.11
CA ARG A 71 -9.68 -16.95 -7.08
C ARG A 71 -10.44 -15.93 -6.24
N GLU A 72 -9.71 -15.01 -5.64
CA GLU A 72 -10.24 -13.97 -4.77
C GLU A 72 -10.02 -12.60 -5.42
N PRO A 73 -10.93 -11.65 -5.19
CA PRO A 73 -10.72 -10.28 -5.64
C PRO A 73 -9.62 -9.59 -4.82
N LEU A 74 -9.08 -8.52 -5.40
CA LEU A 74 -8.22 -7.59 -4.65
C LEU A 74 -9.07 -6.75 -3.71
N LYS A 75 -8.56 -6.54 -2.50
CA LYS A 75 -9.27 -5.84 -1.43
C LYS A 75 -8.29 -4.99 -0.65
N VAL A 76 -8.65 -3.73 -0.44
CA VAL A 76 -8.03 -2.84 0.55
C VAL A 76 -9.07 -2.62 1.64
N ASP A 77 -8.70 -2.96 2.88
CA ASP A 77 -9.52 -2.74 4.06
C ASP A 77 -9.01 -1.49 4.79
N ILE A 78 -9.91 -0.56 5.08
CA ILE A 78 -9.63 0.70 5.78
C ILE A 78 -10.23 0.60 7.18
N HIS A 79 -9.42 0.92 8.18
CA HIS A 79 -9.80 0.91 9.59
C HIS A 79 -9.52 2.31 10.15
N ASP A 80 -10.44 3.25 9.92
CA ASP A 80 -10.35 4.66 10.32
C ASP A 80 -10.99 4.96 11.69
N ASP A 81 -11.69 3.97 12.25
CA ASP A 81 -12.40 4.04 13.53
C ASP A 81 -11.51 4.43 14.73
N LEU A 82 -10.23 4.09 14.70
CA LEU A 82 -9.28 4.43 15.76
C LEU A 82 -8.67 5.84 15.62
N ALA A 83 -8.78 6.48 14.46
CA ALA A 83 -8.13 7.77 14.20
C ALA A 83 -8.65 8.89 15.13
N ASP A 84 -9.94 8.90 15.40
CA ASP A 84 -10.57 9.87 16.32
C ASP A 84 -10.04 9.75 17.76
N LEU A 85 -9.59 8.56 18.17
CA LEU A 85 -9.04 8.32 19.50
C LEU A 85 -7.61 8.87 19.66
N ILE A 86 -6.83 8.91 18.57
CA ILE A 86 -5.45 9.44 18.57
C ILE A 86 -5.45 10.97 18.64
N VAL A 87 -6.45 11.66 18.07
CA VAL A 87 -6.55 13.14 18.11
C VAL A 87 -6.67 13.69 19.54
N VAL A 88 -7.21 12.90 20.47
CA VAL A 88 -7.38 13.29 21.88
C VAL A 88 -6.11 13.02 22.71
N ASP A 89 -5.05 12.47 22.10
CA ASP A 89 -3.80 12.20 22.79
C ASP A 89 -3.05 13.53 23.10
N PRO A 90 -2.70 13.82 24.37
CA PRO A 90 -1.95 15.01 24.79
C PRO A 90 -0.58 15.19 24.11
N ILE A 91 -0.07 14.22 23.35
CA ILE A 91 1.16 14.35 22.54
C ILE A 91 1.11 15.52 21.53
N HIS A 92 -0.07 16.10 21.26
CA HIS A 92 -0.27 17.27 20.39
C HIS A 92 -0.17 18.63 21.14
N GLU A 93 -0.21 18.64 22.47
CA GLU A 93 -0.08 19.87 23.27
C GLU A 93 1.39 20.14 23.60
N VAL A 94 2.14 20.62 22.60
CA VAL A 94 3.50 21.14 22.81
C VAL A 94 3.43 22.66 22.83
N GLU A 95 3.78 23.28 23.96
CA GLU A 95 4.03 24.72 23.97
C GLU A 95 5.23 25.01 23.04
N GLU A 96 4.97 25.66 21.91
CA GLU A 96 5.97 25.99 20.87
C GLU A 96 7.31 26.54 21.39
N PRO A 97 7.38 27.36 22.47
CA PRO A 97 8.67 27.85 22.94
C PRO A 97 9.51 26.82 23.71
N LEU A 98 8.95 25.73 24.25
CA LEU A 98 9.69 24.79 25.12
C LEU A 98 9.90 23.40 24.52
N GLY A 99 9.00 22.94 23.64
CA GLY A 99 9.06 21.58 23.08
C GLY A 99 8.88 20.46 24.13
N TRP A 100 8.88 19.20 23.68
CA TRP A 100 8.84 18.03 24.55
C TRP A 100 10.23 17.37 24.66
N PRO A 101 10.67 16.92 25.86
CA PRO A 101 10.03 17.06 27.16
C PRO A 101 10.46 18.33 27.92
N ALA A 102 9.50 18.98 28.58
CA ALA A 102 9.75 20.11 29.48
C ALA A 102 10.25 19.63 30.86
N VAL A 103 11.47 20.00 31.24
CA VAL A 103 12.00 19.72 32.57
C VAL A 103 11.32 20.66 33.58
N LYS A 104 10.44 20.13 34.44
CA LYS A 104 9.90 20.88 35.58
C LYS A 104 11.04 21.27 36.52
N GLN A 105 11.39 22.56 36.55
CA GLN A 105 12.24 23.11 37.61
C GLN A 105 11.41 23.15 38.90
N ALA A 106 11.84 22.37 39.90
CA ALA A 106 11.22 22.37 41.22
C ALA A 106 11.57 23.67 41.96
N ASN A 107 10.56 24.35 42.48
CA ASN A 107 10.70 25.44 43.45
C ASN A 107 9.72 25.21 44.59
#